data_AF-A0A7Y2PAK8-F1
#
_entry.id   AF-A0A7Y2PAK8-F1
#
_cell.length_a   1.000
_cell.length_b   1.000
_cell.length_c   1.000
_cell.angle_alpha   90.00
_cell.angle_beta   90.00
_cell.angle_gamma   90.00
#
_symmetry.space_group_name_H-M   'P 1'
#
loop_
_entity.id
_entity.type
_entity.pdbx_description
1 polymer ?
#
loop_
_entity_poly.entity_id
_entity_poly.type
_entity_poly.pdbx_seq_one_letter_code
_entity_poly.pdbx_strand_id
1 'polypeptide(L)' 'LKEIDPSARILISSGYAVEGRPQSLLSAGAAGFLQKPYRVGTLAATLRRILGGDNP' A
#
# COMPACT_ATOMS: atom_id res chain seq x y z
N LEU A 1 -9.46 11.31 -0.74
CA LEU A 1 -8.33 11.06 -1.67
C LEU A 1 -8.82 10.55 -3.01
N LYS A 2 -9.45 9.37 -3.09
CA LYS A 2 -10.01 8.87 -4.36
C LYS A 2 -11.10 9.76 -4.97
N GLU A 3 -11.88 10.48 -4.15
CA GLU A 3 -12.82 11.50 -4.62
C GLU A 3 -12.13 12.75 -5.22
N ILE A 4 -10.88 13.01 -4.84
CA ILE A 4 -10.09 14.15 -5.34
C ILE A 4 -9.32 13.73 -6.59
N ASP A 5 -8.69 12.55 -6.55
CA ASP A 5 -7.99 11.94 -7.67
C ASP A 5 -8.27 10.43 -7.68
N PRO A 6 -9.14 9.96 -8.59
CA PRO A 6 -9.43 8.54 -8.76
C PRO A 6 -8.20 7.71 -9.16
N SER A 7 -7.21 8.32 -9.82
CA SER A 7 -6.00 7.65 -10.32
C SER A 7 -4.90 7.50 -9.26
N ALA A 8 -5.00 8.23 -8.14
CA ALA A 8 -4.02 8.20 -7.07
C ALA A 8 -3.78 6.77 -6.55
N ARG A 9 -2.53 6.34 -6.49
CA ARG A 9 -2.12 5.03 -5.96
C ARG A 9 -1.80 5.16 -4.47
N ILE A 10 -2.57 4.48 -3.63
CA ILE A 10 -2.52 4.66 -2.17
C ILE A 10 -1.84 3.47 -1.51
N LEU A 11 -0.77 3.71 -0.74
CA LEU A 11 -0.14 2.72 0.13
C LEU A 11 -0.47 3.05 1.59
N ILE A 12 -1.03 2.09 2.33
CA ILE A 12 -1.34 2.26 3.75
C ILE A 12 -0.23 1.64 4.59
N SER A 13 0.21 2.34 5.65
CA SER A 13 1.28 1.87 6.51
C SER A 13 0.96 2.03 8.00
N SER A 14 0.75 0.92 8.71
CA SER A 14 0.33 0.92 10.14
C SER A 14 1.13 -0.08 10.97
N GLY A 15 1.45 0.29 12.23
CA GLY A 15 2.15 -0.55 13.20
C GLY A 15 1.25 -1.24 14.22
N TYR A 16 -0.05 -0.97 14.19
CA TYR A 16 -1.01 -1.79 14.91
C TYR A 16 -1.15 -3.10 14.14
N ALA A 17 -1.04 -4.25 14.80
CA ALA A 17 -1.51 -5.49 14.23
C ALA A 17 -2.99 -5.28 13.95
N VAL A 18 -3.33 -4.96 12.69
CA VAL A 18 -4.73 -4.89 12.28
C VAL A 18 -5.19 -6.33 12.29
N GLU A 19 -5.59 -6.80 13.47
CA GLU A 19 -6.25 -8.08 13.65
C GLU A 19 -7.40 -8.12 12.62
N GLY A 20 -7.14 -8.86 11.54
CA GLY A 20 -8.15 -9.29 10.58
C GLY A 20 -8.46 -8.42 9.38
N ARG A 21 -7.87 -7.25 9.11
CA ARG A 21 -8.39 -6.38 8.02
C ARG A 21 -7.44 -5.66 7.04
N PRO A 22 -6.28 -6.21 6.64
CA PRO A 22 -5.60 -5.75 5.42
C PRO A 22 -6.51 -5.81 4.18
N GLN A 23 -7.39 -6.82 4.12
CA GLN A 23 -8.29 -7.07 3.00
C GLN A 23 -9.33 -5.96 2.83
N SER A 24 -9.96 -5.47 3.91
CA SER A 24 -10.96 -4.40 3.78
C SER A 24 -10.35 -3.06 3.35
N LEU A 25 -9.08 -2.81 3.69
CA LEU A 25 -8.35 -1.63 3.25
C LEU A 25 -7.98 -1.72 1.76
N LEU A 26 -7.63 -2.92 1.29
CA LEU A 26 -7.46 -3.18 -0.15
C LEU A 26 -8.79 -3.04 -0.90
N SER A 27 -9.90 -3.54 -0.33
CA SER A 27 -11.25 -3.38 -0.90
C SER A 27 -11.70 -1.92 -1.00
N ALA A 28 -11.14 -1.03 -0.17
CA ALA A 28 -11.40 0.42 -0.22
C ALA A 28 -10.57 1.16 -1.30
N GLY A 29 -9.84 0.45 -2.16
CA GLY A 29 -9.10 1.03 -3.29
C GLY A 29 -7.65 1.38 -2.99
N ALA A 30 -7.06 0.80 -1.94
CA ALA A 30 -5.62 0.91 -1.71
C ALA A 30 -4.83 0.03 -2.70
N ALA A 31 -3.71 0.56 -3.20
CA ALA A 31 -2.76 -0.16 -4.05
C ALA A 31 -1.83 -1.10 -3.25
N GLY A 32 -1.81 -0.97 -1.93
CA GLY A 32 -1.07 -1.87 -1.04
C GLY A 32 -1.20 -1.52 0.44
N PHE A 33 -0.69 -2.43 1.27
CA PHE A 33 -0.58 -2.28 2.72
C PHE A 33 0.83 -2.70 3.17
N LEU A 34 1.42 -1.97 4.12
CA LEU A 34 2.74 -2.23 4.66
C LEU A 34 2.76 -2.10 6.20
N GLN A 35 2.79 -3.24 6.87
CA GLN A 35 2.80 -3.32 8.33
C GLN A 35 4.13 -2.85 8.91
N LYS A 36 4.11 -1.93 9.87
CA LYS A 36 5.27 -1.54 10.67
C LYS A 36 5.51 -2.57 11.79
N PRO A 37 6.78 -2.82 12.18
CA PRO A 37 7.99 -2.24 11.58
C PRO A 37 8.37 -2.89 10.25
N TYR A 38 8.97 -2.12 9.35
CA TYR A 38 9.56 -2.63 8.11
C TYR A 38 10.92 -1.99 7.86
N ARG A 39 11.72 -2.64 7.01
CA ARG A 39 12.98 -2.10 6.53
C ARG A 39 12.74 -1.16 5.35
N VAL A 40 13.64 -0.20 5.16
CA VAL A 40 13.58 0.74 4.01
C VAL A 40 13.55 0.01 2.66
N GLY A 41 14.25 -1.13 2.55
CA GLY A 41 14.21 -1.97 1.35
C GLY A 41 12.81 -2.51 1.03
N THR A 42 12.04 -2.88 2.07
CA THR A 42 10.66 -3.36 1.92
C THR A 42 9.74 -2.24 1.43
N LEU A 43 9.92 -1.02 1.95
CA LEU A 43 9.19 0.15 1.46
C LEU A 43 9.53 0.42 -0.01
N ALA A 44 10.81 0.45 -0.36
CA ALA A 44 11.26 0.72 -1.74
C ALA A 44 10.73 -0.32 -2.74
N ALA A 45 10.78 -1.61 -2.41
CA ALA A 45 10.22 -2.67 -3.23
C ALA A 45 8.70 -2.52 -3.42
N THR A 46 7.98 -2.19 -2.34
CA THR A 46 6.53 -1.98 -2.39
C THR A 46 6.17 -0.80 -3.27
N LEU A 47 6.91 0.31 -3.17
CA LEU A 47 6.70 1.48 -4.01
C LEU A 47 6.99 1.19 -5.49
N ARG A 48 8.07 0.46 -5.82
CA ARG A 48 8.36 0.06 -7.21
C ARG A 48 7.22 -0.75 -7.81
N ARG A 49 6.71 -1.74 -7.07
CA ARG A 49 5.56 -2.56 -7.48
C ARG A 49 4.31 -1.71 -7.73
N ILE A 50 3.99 -0.77 -6.83
CA ILE A 50 2.83 0.12 -6.98
C ILE A 50 3.03 1.08 -8.16
N LEU A 51 4.25 1.60 -8.34
CA LEU A 51 4.57 2.57 -9.37
C LEU A 51 4.67 1.96 -10.78
N GLY A 52 4.72 0.63 -10.89
CA GLY A 52 4.82 -0.08 -12.16
C GLY A 52 6.26 -0.19 -12.68
N GLY A 53 7.25 -0.11 -11.77
CA GLY A 53 8.68 -0.18 -12.13
C GLY A 53 9.17 -1.56 -12.57
N ASP A 54 8.33 -2.60 -12.46
CA ASP A 54 8.56 -3.93 -13.02
C ASP A 54 7.56 -4.15 -14.16
N ASN A 55 7.80 -3.47 -15.29
CA ASN A 55 7.30 -3.91 -16.59
C ASN A 55 8.42 -4.77 -17.21
N PRO A 56 8.14 -5.98 -17.74
CA PRO A 56 9.13 -6.69 -18.54
C PRO A 56 9.57 -5.87 -19.75
#